data_AF-A0A4Q3A643-F1
#
_entry.id   AF-A0A4Q3A643-F1
#
_cell.length_a   1.000
_cell.length_b   1.000
_cell.length_c   1.000
_cell.angle_alpha   90.00
_cell.angle_beta   90.00
_cell.angle_gamma   90.00
#
_symmetry.space_group_name_H-M   'P 1'
#
loop_
_entity.id
_entity.type
_entity.pdbx_description
1 polymer ?
#
loop_
_entity_poly.entity_id
_entity_poly.type
_entity_poly.pdbx_seq_one_letter_code
_entity_poly.pdbx_strand_id
1 'polypeptide(L)'
;PKALYVVLGATHPNLVAHEGELYRDRLKALAAERGVAGHLQFIDAFVEQEELLDYLQAADIYVTPYSNPAQITSGTLSYAVGVGKAVISTPYVHATEILSDDHGVLVDFGDSAAFAREIDRLLTDGNARAELSARAYARGRTMLWPVLAEAAVKQIGETLGKKPHRIVSAATELPVLAPDIAAVERMSDSTGMLQHSIYSIPDRRHGYCIDDNARALILMCRVPDLDEVVRDRWTSIYASFVQHAWNPDLRRFRNFMNFDRSWCEDCGSEDSNGRAIWSLGVTARDAKAQKHRDWASAMFDQTASIALELGSPRAHAFAMLGAAAMLEAHPGH
;
A
#
# COMPACT_ATOMS: atom_id res chain seq x y z
N PRO A 1 26.61 13.31 -30.15
CA PRO A 1 25.33 12.66 -30.44
C PRO A 1 24.21 13.70 -30.61
N LYS A 2 23.08 13.41 -31.26
CA LYS A 2 21.94 14.34 -31.31
C LYS A 2 20.85 14.04 -30.27
N ALA A 3 21.00 12.94 -29.52
CA ALA A 3 20.08 12.53 -28.47
C ALA A 3 20.59 12.97 -27.09
N LEU A 4 19.65 13.17 -26.17
CA LEU A 4 19.88 13.40 -24.74
C LEU A 4 19.25 12.24 -23.97
N TYR A 5 20.02 11.57 -23.12
CA TYR A 5 19.51 10.53 -22.24
C TYR A 5 19.31 11.10 -20.83
N VAL A 6 18.05 11.16 -20.40
CA VAL A 6 17.66 11.68 -19.08
C VAL A 6 17.43 10.52 -18.12
N VAL A 7 18.15 10.52 -17.01
CA VAL A 7 17.94 9.63 -15.87
C VAL A 7 17.26 10.45 -14.77
N LEU A 8 15.95 10.29 -14.66
CA LEU A 8 15.10 11.00 -13.70
C LEU A 8 14.82 10.10 -12.50
N GLY A 9 15.27 10.51 -11.32
CA GLY A 9 15.00 9.80 -10.07
C GLY A 9 16.14 9.92 -9.07
N ALA A 10 15.76 10.05 -7.81
CA ALA A 10 16.66 10.02 -6.68
C ALA A 10 17.12 8.59 -6.35
N THR A 11 18.32 8.46 -5.80
CA THR A 11 18.80 7.18 -5.28
C THR A 11 17.98 6.79 -4.06
N HIS A 12 17.66 5.50 -3.93
CA HIS A 12 16.81 5.02 -2.84
C HIS A 12 17.43 5.38 -1.46
N PRO A 13 16.67 5.95 -0.50
CA PRO A 13 17.22 6.44 0.77
C PRO A 13 18.07 5.41 1.54
N ASN A 14 17.64 4.14 1.55
CA ASN A 14 18.42 3.06 2.17
C ASN A 14 19.78 2.85 1.50
N LEU A 15 19.89 2.98 0.17
CA LEU A 15 21.18 2.89 -0.52
C LEU A 15 22.04 4.10 -0.19
N VAL A 16 21.47 5.31 -0.16
CA VAL A 16 22.19 6.53 0.24
C VAL A 16 22.75 6.39 1.66
N ALA A 17 21.99 5.80 2.59
CA ALA A 17 22.43 5.61 3.97
C ALA A 17 23.61 4.63 4.12
N HIS A 18 23.72 3.62 3.24
CA HIS A 18 24.77 2.60 3.32
C HIS A 18 25.95 2.86 2.39
N GLU A 19 25.68 3.38 1.20
CA GLU A 19 26.61 3.44 0.07
C GLU A 19 26.70 4.85 -0.54
N GLY A 20 25.90 5.82 -0.07
CA GLY A 20 25.82 7.15 -0.68
C GLY A 20 25.40 7.10 -2.15
N GLU A 21 26.03 7.92 -2.99
CA GLU A 21 25.76 8.03 -4.43
C GLU A 21 26.75 7.23 -5.31
N LEU A 22 27.48 6.26 -4.72
CA LEU A 22 28.59 5.56 -5.38
C LEU A 22 28.26 5.04 -6.78
N TYR A 23 27.08 4.44 -6.96
CA TYR A 23 26.68 3.91 -8.26
C TYR A 23 26.43 5.01 -9.29
N ARG A 24 25.73 6.09 -8.91
CA ARG A 24 25.47 7.23 -9.79
C ARG A 24 26.76 7.93 -10.20
N ASP A 25 27.66 8.13 -9.26
CA ASP A 25 28.95 8.78 -9.52
C ASP A 25 29.84 7.92 -10.41
N ARG A 26 29.82 6.60 -10.25
CA ARG A 26 30.46 5.66 -11.18
C ARG A 26 29.91 5.79 -12.60
N LEU A 27 28.59 5.94 -12.76
CA LEU A 27 27.97 6.12 -14.08
C LEU A 27 28.35 7.48 -14.71
N LYS A 28 28.38 8.56 -13.92
CA LYS A 28 28.85 9.88 -14.38
C LYS A 28 30.32 9.82 -14.84
N ALA A 29 31.19 9.16 -14.08
CA ALA A 29 32.59 8.97 -14.43
C ALA A 29 32.75 8.14 -15.72
N LEU A 30 31.99 7.04 -15.86
CA LEU A 30 31.98 6.23 -17.08
C LEU A 30 31.52 7.04 -18.30
N ALA A 31 30.51 7.89 -18.15
CA ALA A 31 30.03 8.76 -19.21
C ALA A 31 31.10 9.78 -19.64
N ALA A 32 31.88 10.31 -18.69
CA ALA A 32 33.01 11.19 -18.97
C ALA A 32 34.15 10.44 -19.70
N GLU A 33 34.52 9.24 -19.23
CA GLU A 33 35.54 8.37 -19.85
C GLU A 33 35.17 8.04 -21.30
N ARG A 34 33.88 7.80 -21.57
CA ARG A 34 33.37 7.48 -22.92
C ARG A 34 33.10 8.72 -23.78
N GLY A 35 33.33 9.93 -23.26
CA GLY A 35 33.14 11.18 -24.01
C GLY A 35 31.67 11.51 -24.31
N VAL A 36 30.73 10.94 -23.57
CA VAL A 36 29.28 11.11 -23.78
C VAL A 36 28.59 11.91 -22.68
N ALA A 37 29.32 12.41 -21.68
CA ALA A 37 28.75 13.15 -20.55
C ALA A 37 27.83 14.31 -20.96
N GLY A 38 28.12 15.03 -22.05
CA GLY A 38 27.28 16.11 -22.58
C GLY A 38 25.93 15.66 -23.19
N HIS A 39 25.69 14.35 -23.27
CA HIS A 39 24.47 13.73 -23.77
C HIS A 39 23.72 12.95 -22.69
N LEU A 40 24.15 13.05 -21.43
CA LEU A 40 23.48 12.43 -20.30
C LEU A 40 23.10 13.50 -19.28
N GLN A 41 21.87 13.45 -18.79
CA GLN A 41 21.40 14.32 -17.72
C GLN A 41 20.87 13.46 -16.57
N PHE A 42 21.48 13.62 -15.39
CA PHE A 42 21.00 12.99 -14.16
C PHE A 42 20.20 14.02 -13.37
N ILE A 43 18.92 13.76 -13.15
CA ILE A 43 18.03 14.60 -12.35
C ILE A 43 17.77 13.83 -11.06
N ASP A 44 18.47 14.25 -10.01
CA ASP A 44 18.48 13.59 -8.71
C ASP A 44 17.37 14.16 -7.82
N ALA A 45 16.13 13.78 -8.12
CA ALA A 45 14.94 14.26 -7.40
C ALA A 45 13.86 13.18 -7.37
N PHE A 46 13.07 13.18 -6.29
CA PHE A 46 11.73 12.62 -6.30
C PHE A 46 10.81 13.70 -6.86
N VAL A 47 10.28 13.46 -8.06
CA VAL A 47 9.38 14.38 -8.73
C VAL A 47 7.93 14.00 -8.47
N GLU A 48 7.08 15.01 -8.38
CA GLU A 48 5.64 14.82 -8.30
C GLU A 48 5.07 14.29 -9.62
N GLN A 49 3.86 13.75 -9.58
CA GLN A 49 3.24 13.10 -10.73
C GLN A 49 3.14 14.02 -11.95
N GLU A 50 2.80 15.29 -11.78
CA GLU A 50 2.66 16.24 -12.89
C GLU A 50 4.01 16.45 -13.62
N GLU A 51 5.08 16.68 -12.87
CA GLU A 51 6.42 16.87 -13.43
C GLU A 51 6.92 15.59 -14.11
N LEU A 52 6.68 14.41 -13.53
CA LEU A 52 6.98 13.13 -14.19
C LEU A 52 6.28 13.02 -15.55
N LEU A 53 5.01 13.40 -15.63
CA LEU A 53 4.25 13.36 -16.87
C LEU A 53 4.80 14.34 -17.90
N ASP A 54 5.26 15.52 -17.50
CA ASP A 54 5.90 16.49 -18.39
C ASP A 54 7.19 15.91 -19.01
N TYR A 55 8.06 15.29 -18.20
CA TYR A 55 9.27 14.62 -18.71
C TYR A 55 8.93 13.49 -19.67
N LEU A 56 7.96 12.65 -19.31
CA LEU A 56 7.52 11.56 -20.18
C LEU A 56 6.96 12.11 -21.49
N GLN A 57 6.14 13.16 -21.46
CA GLN A 57 5.59 13.81 -22.65
C GLN A 57 6.68 14.44 -23.53
N ALA A 58 7.73 15.00 -22.94
CA ALA A 58 8.85 15.57 -23.67
C ALA A 58 9.78 14.51 -24.31
N ALA A 59 9.84 13.29 -23.75
CA ALA A 59 10.71 12.24 -24.26
C ALA A 59 10.21 11.65 -25.60
N ASP A 60 11.12 11.34 -26.53
CA ASP A 60 10.79 10.59 -27.75
C ASP A 60 10.58 9.09 -27.48
N ILE A 61 11.41 8.52 -26.61
CA ILE A 61 11.47 7.08 -26.29
C ILE A 61 11.61 6.93 -24.78
N TYR A 62 10.88 5.98 -24.22
CA TYR A 62 11.00 5.56 -22.82
C TYR A 62 11.75 4.23 -22.72
N VAL A 63 12.73 4.13 -21.82
CA VAL A 63 13.59 2.95 -21.71
C VAL A 63 13.64 2.43 -20.27
N THR A 64 13.48 1.12 -20.09
CA THR A 64 13.59 0.44 -18.78
C THR A 64 14.57 -0.74 -18.86
N PRO A 65 15.88 -0.50 -18.69
CA PRO A 65 16.92 -1.52 -18.78
C PRO A 65 17.16 -2.18 -17.42
N TYR A 66 16.13 -2.77 -16.81
CA TYR A 66 16.27 -3.40 -15.50
C TYR A 66 17.18 -4.62 -15.57
N SER A 67 17.97 -4.86 -14.52
CA SER A 67 18.85 -6.02 -14.42
C SER A 67 18.21 -7.21 -13.69
N ASN A 68 17.15 -6.96 -12.93
CA ASN A 68 16.51 -7.96 -12.08
C ASN A 68 15.18 -8.46 -12.68
N PRO A 69 15.08 -9.73 -13.10
CA PRO A 69 13.84 -10.31 -13.61
C PRO A 69 12.71 -10.37 -12.57
N ALA A 70 13.03 -10.35 -11.27
CA ALA A 70 12.04 -10.40 -10.19
C ALA A 70 11.25 -9.08 -10.02
N GLN A 71 11.51 -8.05 -10.84
CA GLN A 71 10.70 -6.85 -10.85
C GLN A 71 9.27 -7.18 -11.31
N ILE A 72 8.31 -7.08 -10.39
CA ILE A 72 6.92 -7.47 -10.66
C ILE A 72 6.19 -6.37 -11.44
N THR A 73 6.37 -5.09 -11.05
CA THR A 73 5.64 -3.95 -11.64
C THR A 73 6.53 -2.74 -11.85
N SER A 74 6.08 -1.79 -12.68
CA SER A 74 6.75 -0.50 -12.86
C SER A 74 5.71 0.58 -13.16
N GLY A 75 5.51 1.50 -12.22
CA GLY A 75 4.53 2.58 -12.39
C GLY A 75 4.91 3.54 -13.53
N THR A 76 6.19 3.85 -13.66
CA THR A 76 6.71 4.73 -14.73
C THR A 76 6.49 4.14 -16.12
N LEU A 77 6.55 2.80 -16.26
CA LEU A 77 6.17 2.13 -17.51
C LEU A 77 4.68 2.32 -17.83
N SER A 78 3.79 2.18 -16.84
CA SER A 78 2.36 2.43 -17.04
C SER A 78 2.10 3.86 -17.47
N TYR A 79 2.76 4.86 -16.87
CA TYR A 79 2.63 6.26 -17.29
C TYR A 79 3.15 6.48 -18.72
N ALA A 80 4.30 5.90 -19.08
CA ALA A 80 4.89 6.02 -20.41
C ALA A 80 3.97 5.46 -21.50
N VAL A 81 3.41 4.26 -21.29
CA VAL A 81 2.41 3.67 -22.19
C VAL A 81 1.14 4.51 -22.21
N GLY A 82 0.68 5.00 -21.06
CA GLY A 82 -0.50 5.85 -20.92
C GLY A 82 -0.41 7.17 -21.72
N VAL A 83 0.78 7.77 -21.83
CA VAL A 83 1.03 8.95 -22.65
C VAL A 83 1.56 8.61 -24.06
N GLY A 84 1.50 7.34 -24.46
CA GLY A 84 1.76 6.90 -25.83
C GLY A 84 3.24 6.93 -26.24
N LYS A 85 4.16 6.71 -25.31
CA LYS A 85 5.59 6.68 -25.65
C LYS A 85 5.98 5.38 -26.33
N ALA A 86 6.89 5.45 -27.28
CA ALA A 86 7.60 4.29 -27.77
C ALA A 86 8.47 3.73 -26.63
N VAL A 87 8.23 2.47 -26.25
CA VAL A 87 8.90 1.84 -25.10
C VAL A 87 9.89 0.77 -25.55
N ILE A 88 11.07 0.77 -24.94
CA ILE A 88 12.05 -0.32 -25.02
C ILE A 88 12.34 -0.81 -23.59
N SER A 89 12.21 -2.11 -23.33
CA SER A 89 12.33 -2.66 -21.97
C SER A 89 13.01 -4.02 -21.94
N THR A 90 13.61 -4.37 -20.81
CA THR A 90 13.93 -5.76 -20.48
C THR A 90 12.66 -6.55 -20.12
N PRO A 91 12.58 -7.87 -20.40
CA PRO A 91 11.36 -8.66 -20.22
C PRO A 91 11.13 -9.09 -18.76
N TYR A 92 10.88 -8.13 -17.86
CA TYR A 92 10.31 -8.42 -16.53
C TYR A 92 8.78 -8.55 -16.62
N VAL A 93 8.15 -9.19 -15.63
CA VAL A 93 6.74 -9.64 -15.67
C VAL A 93 5.80 -8.60 -16.27
N HIS A 94 5.74 -7.40 -15.69
CA HIS A 94 4.86 -6.35 -16.18
C HIS A 94 5.23 -5.83 -17.58
N ALA A 95 6.51 -5.73 -17.94
CA ALA A 95 6.93 -5.32 -19.30
C ALA A 95 6.50 -6.36 -20.35
N THR A 96 6.66 -7.65 -20.06
CA THR A 96 6.25 -8.73 -20.97
C THR A 96 4.74 -8.68 -21.27
N GLU A 97 3.91 -8.36 -20.28
CA GLU A 97 2.45 -8.29 -20.45
C GLU A 97 1.96 -7.00 -21.12
N ILE A 98 2.52 -5.85 -20.75
CA ILE A 98 2.03 -4.56 -21.26
C ILE A 98 2.56 -4.27 -22.67
N LEU A 99 3.75 -4.77 -23.01
CA LEU A 99 4.39 -4.58 -24.32
C LEU A 99 4.18 -5.77 -25.27
N SER A 100 3.40 -6.79 -24.89
CA SER A 100 3.02 -7.90 -25.76
C SER A 100 2.36 -7.40 -27.04
N ASP A 101 2.24 -8.24 -28.05
CA ASP A 101 1.47 -7.93 -29.27
C ASP A 101 1.89 -6.61 -29.96
N ASP A 102 3.21 -6.36 -29.99
CA ASP A 102 3.84 -5.21 -30.66
C ASP A 102 3.47 -3.84 -30.04
N HIS A 103 3.18 -3.78 -28.74
CA HIS A 103 2.95 -2.50 -28.02
C HIS A 103 4.23 -1.85 -27.47
N GLY A 104 5.38 -2.52 -27.63
CA GLY A 104 6.70 -2.03 -27.28
C GLY A 104 7.78 -2.96 -27.82
N VAL A 105 9.04 -2.67 -27.48
CA VAL A 105 10.18 -3.49 -27.86
C VAL A 105 10.77 -4.14 -26.61
N LEU A 106 10.90 -5.47 -26.63
CA LEU A 106 11.56 -6.22 -25.57
C LEU A 106 12.98 -6.59 -25.99
N VAL A 107 13.93 -6.34 -25.09
CA VAL A 107 15.37 -6.61 -25.27
C VAL A 107 15.88 -7.44 -24.10
N ASP A 108 16.68 -8.47 -24.36
CA ASP A 108 17.17 -9.36 -23.31
C ASP A 108 17.97 -8.63 -22.21
N PHE A 109 17.91 -9.17 -20.99
CA PHE A 109 18.65 -8.67 -19.84
C PHE A 109 20.16 -8.63 -20.14
N GLY A 110 20.77 -7.46 -19.95
CA GLY A 110 22.20 -7.26 -20.17
C GLY A 110 22.63 -7.09 -21.64
N ASP A 111 21.71 -7.15 -22.61
CA ASP A 111 22.03 -6.91 -24.02
C ASP A 111 22.02 -5.41 -24.36
N SER A 112 23.10 -4.73 -23.98
CA SER A 112 23.29 -3.31 -24.29
C SER A 112 23.38 -3.02 -25.79
N ALA A 113 23.83 -3.99 -26.60
CA ALA A 113 23.93 -3.84 -28.04
C ALA A 113 22.54 -3.85 -28.70
N ALA A 114 21.62 -4.69 -28.24
CA ALA A 114 20.23 -4.70 -28.68
C ALA A 114 19.51 -3.41 -28.30
N PHE A 115 19.70 -2.90 -27.07
CA PHE A 115 19.18 -1.59 -26.70
C PHE A 115 19.67 -0.49 -27.65
N ALA A 116 20.97 -0.46 -27.94
CA ALA A 116 21.53 0.51 -28.87
C ALA A 116 20.91 0.42 -30.27
N ARG A 117 20.74 -0.79 -30.82
CA ARG A 117 20.10 -1.00 -32.13
C ARG A 117 18.66 -0.49 -32.15
N GLU A 118 17.86 -0.82 -31.15
CA GLU A 118 16.44 -0.46 -31.13
C GLU A 118 16.22 1.03 -30.83
N ILE A 119 17.05 1.63 -29.97
CA ILE A 119 17.07 3.08 -29.75
C ILE A 119 17.43 3.81 -31.05
N ASP A 120 18.50 3.38 -31.74
CA ASP A 120 18.92 4.01 -32.99
C ASP A 120 17.85 3.88 -34.08
N ARG A 121 17.24 2.70 -34.22
CA ARG A 121 16.12 2.46 -35.14
C ARG A 121 14.95 3.41 -34.87
N LEU A 122 14.50 3.53 -33.63
CA LEU A 122 13.35 4.38 -33.28
C LEU A 122 13.67 5.88 -33.31
N LEU A 123 14.93 6.28 -33.10
CA LEU A 123 15.34 7.68 -33.25
C LEU A 123 15.47 8.09 -34.72
N THR A 124 15.88 7.17 -35.60
CA THR A 124 16.12 7.44 -37.03
C THR A 124 14.90 7.21 -37.91
N ASP A 125 13.99 6.31 -37.53
CA ASP A 125 12.73 6.04 -38.22
C ASP A 125 11.53 6.64 -37.45
N GLY A 126 11.17 7.86 -37.82
CA GLY A 126 10.03 8.57 -37.22
C GLY A 126 8.67 7.90 -37.47
N ASN A 127 8.52 7.15 -38.57
CA ASN A 127 7.28 6.44 -38.86
C ASN A 127 7.13 5.24 -37.93
N ALA A 128 8.18 4.42 -37.81
CA ALA A 128 8.18 3.29 -36.90
C ALA A 128 7.95 3.73 -35.44
N ARG A 129 8.54 4.86 -35.04
CA ARG A 129 8.30 5.44 -33.71
C ARG A 129 6.84 5.86 -33.53
N ALA A 130 6.27 6.59 -34.50
CA ALA A 130 4.89 7.06 -34.43
C ALA A 130 3.88 5.91 -34.38
N GLU A 131 4.09 4.86 -35.18
CA GLU A 131 3.25 3.66 -35.18
C GLU A 131 3.29 2.91 -33.84
N LEU A 132 4.49 2.71 -33.29
CA LEU A 132 4.65 2.06 -31.98
C LEU A 132 4.01 2.91 -30.87
N SER A 133 4.21 4.22 -30.90
CA SER A 133 3.57 5.19 -29.99
C SER A 133 2.04 5.13 -30.06
N ALA A 134 1.46 5.04 -31.27
CA ALA A 134 0.02 4.94 -31.44
C ALA A 134 -0.54 3.63 -30.85
N ARG A 135 0.16 2.50 -31.05
CA ARG A 135 -0.20 1.22 -30.42
C ARG A 135 -0.10 1.30 -28.90
N ALA A 136 1.03 1.78 -28.37
CA ALA A 136 1.22 1.95 -26.92
C ALA A 136 0.11 2.81 -26.30
N TYR A 137 -0.25 3.93 -26.94
CA TYR A 137 -1.34 4.79 -26.49
C TYR A 137 -2.69 4.05 -26.48
N ALA A 138 -3.01 3.33 -27.55
CA ALA A 138 -4.23 2.53 -27.65
C ALA A 138 -4.31 1.48 -26.53
N ARG A 139 -3.20 0.81 -26.20
CA ARG A 139 -3.10 -0.10 -25.05
C ARG A 139 -3.28 0.62 -23.72
N GLY A 140 -2.67 1.79 -23.56
CA GLY A 140 -2.82 2.62 -22.36
C GLY A 140 -4.28 3.00 -22.09
N ARG A 141 -5.08 3.24 -23.13
CA ARG A 141 -6.51 3.53 -23.03
C ARG A 141 -7.34 2.38 -22.45
N THR A 142 -6.88 1.12 -22.56
CA THR A 142 -7.62 -0.04 -22.01
C THR A 142 -7.37 -0.27 -20.53
N MET A 143 -6.39 0.40 -19.93
CA MET A 143 -6.00 0.22 -18.52
C MET A 143 -6.35 1.43 -17.64
N LEU A 144 -7.20 2.33 -18.12
CA LEU A 144 -7.67 3.47 -17.34
C LEU A 144 -8.54 3.02 -16.16
N TRP A 145 -8.50 3.76 -15.06
CA TRP A 145 -9.31 3.49 -13.87
C TRP A 145 -10.81 3.29 -14.16
N PRO A 146 -11.48 4.13 -14.98
CA PRO A 146 -12.88 3.89 -15.32
C PRO A 146 -13.11 2.58 -16.09
N VAL A 147 -12.22 2.23 -17.02
CA VAL A 147 -12.31 0.98 -17.80
C VAL A 147 -12.16 -0.24 -16.89
N LEU A 148 -11.21 -0.18 -15.94
CA LEU A 148 -11.05 -1.22 -14.93
C LEU A 148 -12.29 -1.34 -14.03
N ALA A 149 -12.84 -0.22 -13.57
CA ALA A 149 -14.03 -0.21 -12.73
C ALA A 149 -15.24 -0.81 -13.45
N GLU A 150 -15.47 -0.43 -14.71
CA GLU A 150 -16.55 -0.99 -15.55
C GLU A 150 -16.37 -2.50 -15.76
N ALA A 151 -15.14 -2.95 -16.08
CA ALA A 151 -14.83 -4.36 -16.25
C ALA A 151 -15.06 -5.16 -14.95
N ALA A 152 -14.66 -4.60 -13.81
CA ALA A 152 -14.87 -5.22 -12.50
C ALA A 152 -16.37 -5.35 -12.17
N VAL A 153 -17.14 -4.27 -12.34
CA VAL A 153 -18.60 -4.27 -12.11
C VAL A 153 -19.29 -5.29 -13.01
N LYS A 154 -18.93 -5.32 -14.31
CA LYS A 154 -19.47 -6.30 -15.25
C LYS A 154 -19.17 -7.72 -14.79
N GLN A 155 -17.93 -8.02 -14.42
CA GLN A 155 -17.53 -9.36 -14.00
C GLN A 155 -18.22 -9.81 -12.70
N ILE A 156 -18.37 -8.89 -11.74
CA ILE A 156 -19.13 -9.14 -10.51
C ILE A 156 -20.60 -9.44 -10.85
N GLY A 157 -21.23 -8.62 -11.69
CA GLY A 157 -22.60 -8.82 -12.13
C GLY A 157 -22.82 -10.17 -12.84
N GLU A 158 -21.92 -10.53 -13.76
CA GLU A 158 -21.94 -11.83 -14.42
C GLU A 158 -21.78 -12.98 -13.43
N THR A 159 -20.90 -12.83 -12.44
CA THR A 159 -20.66 -13.86 -11.42
C THR A 159 -21.88 -14.06 -10.53
N LEU A 160 -22.55 -12.98 -10.12
CA LEU A 160 -23.79 -13.05 -9.36
C LEU A 160 -24.93 -13.69 -10.17
N GLY A 161 -25.01 -13.40 -11.48
CA GLY A 161 -26.02 -13.97 -12.37
C GLY A 161 -25.80 -15.46 -12.69
N LYS A 162 -24.55 -15.91 -12.74
CA LYS A 162 -24.17 -17.29 -13.12
C LYS A 162 -24.52 -18.35 -12.07
N LYS A 163 -24.98 -17.99 -10.87
CA LYS A 163 -25.30 -18.91 -9.75
C LYS A 163 -24.29 -20.08 -9.71
N PRO A 164 -23.01 -19.78 -9.46
CA PRO A 164 -21.90 -20.67 -9.77
C PRO A 164 -22.21 -22.09 -9.29
N HIS A 165 -21.98 -23.06 -10.19
CA HIS A 165 -22.08 -24.48 -9.84
C HIS A 165 -21.26 -24.70 -8.58
N ARG A 166 -21.95 -25.04 -7.49
CA ARG A 166 -21.30 -25.42 -6.24
C ARG A 166 -20.36 -26.56 -6.61
N ILE A 167 -19.04 -26.32 -6.55
CA ILE A 167 -18.07 -27.39 -6.70
C ILE A 167 -18.44 -28.36 -5.59
N VAL A 168 -19.00 -29.52 -5.98
CA VAL A 168 -19.18 -30.64 -5.07
C VAL A 168 -17.78 -31.17 -4.85
N SER A 169 -17.00 -30.43 -4.06
CA SER A 169 -15.96 -31.03 -3.28
C SER A 169 -16.67 -32.16 -2.54
N ALA A 170 -16.14 -33.37 -2.63
CA ALA A 170 -16.33 -34.31 -1.54
C ALA A 170 -15.72 -33.60 -0.34
N ALA A 171 -16.53 -32.74 0.29
CA ALA A 171 -16.15 -32.05 1.47
C ALA A 171 -15.94 -33.18 2.47
N THR A 172 -14.69 -33.55 2.70
CA THR A 172 -14.29 -33.79 4.06
C THR A 172 -14.84 -32.56 4.77
N GLU A 173 -15.91 -32.72 5.54
CA GLU A 173 -16.40 -31.67 6.42
C GLU A 173 -15.21 -31.34 7.31
N LEU A 174 -14.40 -30.37 6.88
CA LEU A 174 -13.39 -29.81 7.73
C LEU A 174 -14.19 -29.26 8.89
N PRO A 175 -13.96 -29.74 10.11
CA PRO A 175 -14.74 -29.31 11.25
C PRO A 175 -14.62 -27.80 11.31
N VAL A 176 -15.76 -27.12 11.24
CA VAL A 176 -15.82 -25.67 11.45
C VAL A 176 -15.34 -25.46 12.88
N LEU A 177 -14.10 -25.00 13.03
CA LEU A 177 -13.54 -24.73 14.34
C LEU A 177 -14.30 -23.56 14.94
N ALA A 178 -14.73 -23.71 16.19
CA ALA A 178 -15.25 -22.59 16.95
C ALA A 178 -14.16 -21.50 17.03
N PRO A 179 -14.54 -20.21 16.91
CA PRO A 179 -13.58 -19.12 17.07
C PRO A 179 -12.93 -19.19 18.46
N ASP A 180 -11.61 -19.30 18.50
CA ASP A 180 -10.79 -19.29 19.71
C ASP A 180 -9.83 -18.09 19.67
N ILE A 181 -9.56 -17.50 20.83
CA ILE A 181 -8.66 -16.36 20.98
C ILE A 181 -7.24 -16.77 21.33
N ALA A 182 -6.90 -18.06 21.49
CA ALA A 182 -5.57 -18.48 21.94
C ALA A 182 -4.41 -17.93 21.08
N ALA A 183 -4.63 -17.75 19.77
CA ALA A 183 -3.63 -17.11 18.90
C ALA A 183 -3.43 -15.62 19.24
N VAL A 184 -4.51 -14.92 19.57
CA VAL A 184 -4.47 -13.53 20.03
C VAL A 184 -3.81 -13.44 21.40
N GLU A 185 -4.13 -14.35 22.32
CA GLU A 185 -3.49 -14.40 23.64
C GLU A 185 -1.98 -14.63 23.54
N ARG A 186 -1.53 -15.53 22.64
CA ARG A 186 -0.10 -15.73 22.38
C ARG A 186 0.58 -14.48 21.82
N MET A 187 -0.17 -13.66 21.11
CA MET A 187 0.28 -12.41 20.51
C MET A 187 0.10 -11.20 21.43
N SER A 188 -0.32 -11.39 22.68
CA SER A 188 -0.60 -10.28 23.59
C SER A 188 0.10 -10.45 24.94
N ASP A 189 0.40 -9.34 25.58
CA ASP A 189 0.92 -9.30 26.95
C ASP A 189 0.17 -8.28 27.81
N SER A 190 0.73 -7.87 28.95
CA SER A 190 0.10 -6.87 29.82
C SER A 190 0.02 -5.46 29.22
N THR A 191 0.72 -5.18 28.13
CA THR A 191 0.72 -3.89 27.44
C THR A 191 -0.33 -3.86 26.33
N GLY A 192 -0.42 -4.91 25.53
CA GLY A 192 -1.34 -4.96 24.39
C GLY A 192 -1.03 -6.09 23.44
N MET A 193 -1.62 -6.04 22.25
CA MET A 193 -1.32 -6.95 21.15
C MET A 193 -0.04 -6.52 20.41
N LEU A 194 0.89 -7.46 20.25
CA LEU A 194 2.17 -7.31 19.56
C LEU A 194 1.99 -7.31 18.04
N GLN A 195 2.79 -6.50 17.38
CA GLN A 195 2.92 -6.45 15.93
C GLN A 195 3.82 -7.58 15.46
N HIS A 196 3.34 -8.31 14.45
CA HIS A 196 4.08 -9.34 13.72
C HIS A 196 4.49 -10.59 14.52
N SER A 197 4.60 -11.69 13.80
CA SER A 197 5.11 -12.96 14.32
C SER A 197 5.95 -13.67 13.28
N ILE A 198 6.87 -14.50 13.74
CA ILE A 198 7.53 -15.50 12.93
C ILE A 198 6.83 -16.82 13.23
N TYR A 199 6.02 -17.29 12.28
CA TYR A 199 5.05 -18.37 12.50
C TYR A 199 4.07 -18.03 13.63
N SER A 200 4.14 -18.74 14.76
CA SER A 200 3.27 -18.53 15.92
C SER A 200 3.96 -17.80 17.08
N ILE A 201 5.20 -17.34 16.88
CA ILE A 201 6.02 -16.72 17.92
C ILE A 201 6.08 -15.21 17.69
N PRO A 202 5.68 -14.37 18.66
CA PRO A 202 5.74 -12.92 18.51
C PRO A 202 7.15 -12.42 18.19
N ASP A 203 7.28 -11.52 17.22
CA ASP A 203 8.57 -10.95 16.81
C ASP A 203 8.89 -9.66 17.58
N ARG A 204 9.59 -9.80 18.70
CA ARG A 204 9.92 -8.71 19.63
C ARG A 204 10.88 -7.65 19.08
N ARG A 205 11.35 -7.79 17.83
CA ARG A 205 12.03 -6.69 17.12
C ARG A 205 11.06 -5.55 16.79
N HIS A 206 9.77 -5.86 16.77
CA HIS A 206 8.67 -4.91 16.68
C HIS A 206 7.99 -4.81 18.06
N GLY A 207 7.18 -3.76 18.24
CA GLY A 207 6.39 -3.59 19.46
C GLY A 207 4.89 -3.76 19.21
N TYR A 208 4.12 -2.69 19.40
CA TYR A 208 2.65 -2.70 19.45
C TYR A 208 2.11 -1.62 18.52
N CYS A 209 0.94 -1.83 17.93
CA CYS A 209 0.24 -0.78 17.19
C CYS A 209 -1.20 -0.62 17.64
N ILE A 210 -1.74 0.59 17.51
CA ILE A 210 -3.16 0.82 17.80
C ILE A 210 -4.05 0.08 16.79
N ASP A 211 -3.58 -0.17 15.56
CA ASP A 211 -4.34 -0.93 14.56
C ASP A 211 -4.65 -2.37 15.02
N ASP A 212 -3.68 -3.06 15.62
CA ASP A 212 -3.84 -4.42 16.17
C ASP A 212 -4.68 -4.38 17.46
N ASN A 213 -4.39 -3.45 18.37
CA ASN A 213 -5.10 -3.32 19.65
C ASN A 213 -6.58 -2.92 19.47
N ALA A 214 -6.89 -2.03 18.53
CA ALA A 214 -8.27 -1.65 18.19
C ALA A 214 -9.07 -2.85 17.65
N ARG A 215 -8.45 -3.69 16.81
CA ARG A 215 -9.08 -4.92 16.31
C ARG A 215 -9.25 -5.97 17.40
N ALA A 216 -8.25 -6.13 18.27
CA ALA A 216 -8.32 -7.05 19.40
C ALA A 216 -9.42 -6.63 20.39
N LEU A 217 -9.58 -5.33 20.64
CA LEU A 217 -10.67 -4.77 21.45
C LEU A 217 -12.05 -5.08 20.85
N ILE A 218 -12.23 -4.84 19.54
CA ILE A 218 -13.47 -5.21 18.83
C ILE A 218 -13.72 -6.72 18.91
N LEU A 219 -12.68 -7.54 18.78
CA LEU A 219 -12.78 -9.00 18.88
C LEU A 219 -13.33 -9.42 20.25
N MET A 220 -12.84 -8.83 21.35
CA MET A 220 -13.35 -9.13 22.70
C MET A 220 -14.83 -8.80 22.87
N CYS A 221 -15.40 -7.91 22.05
CA CYS A 221 -16.83 -7.63 22.04
C CYS A 221 -17.63 -8.67 21.22
N ARG A 222 -17.00 -9.34 20.25
CA ARG A 222 -17.69 -10.18 19.24
C ARG A 222 -17.52 -11.68 19.42
N VAL A 223 -16.47 -12.14 20.09
CA VAL A 223 -16.26 -13.60 20.27
C VAL A 223 -17.39 -14.17 21.14
N PRO A 224 -18.18 -15.13 20.63
CA PRO A 224 -19.23 -15.80 21.40
C PRO A 224 -18.59 -16.68 22.48
N ASP A 225 -19.30 -16.90 23.59
CA ASP A 225 -18.96 -17.90 24.62
C ASP A 225 -17.55 -17.80 25.25
N LEU A 226 -16.83 -16.68 25.06
CA LEU A 226 -15.59 -16.41 25.79
C LEU A 226 -15.91 -16.14 27.27
N ASP A 227 -15.19 -16.86 28.15
CA ASP A 227 -15.21 -16.71 29.60
C ASP A 227 -15.15 -15.24 30.03
N GLU A 228 -15.98 -14.86 31.00
CA GLU A 228 -16.15 -13.45 31.39
C GLU A 228 -14.89 -12.86 32.01
N VAL A 229 -14.11 -13.65 32.76
CA VAL A 229 -12.86 -13.19 33.39
C VAL A 229 -11.79 -12.98 32.33
N VAL A 230 -11.67 -13.91 31.38
CA VAL A 230 -10.76 -13.79 30.24
C VAL A 230 -11.13 -12.59 29.37
N ARG A 231 -12.42 -12.43 29.06
CA ARG A 231 -12.93 -11.30 28.29
C ARG A 231 -12.65 -9.98 28.98
N ASP A 232 -12.92 -9.88 30.28
CA ASP A 232 -12.70 -8.67 31.06
C ASP A 232 -11.23 -8.27 31.05
N ARG A 233 -10.33 -9.23 31.34
CA ARG A 233 -8.88 -9.03 31.35
C ARG A 233 -8.39 -8.46 30.02
N TRP A 234 -8.71 -9.13 28.90
CA TRP A 234 -8.18 -8.72 27.60
C TRP A 234 -8.84 -7.44 27.07
N THR A 235 -10.14 -7.23 27.34
CA THR A 235 -10.79 -5.95 27.04
C THR A 235 -10.08 -4.81 27.76
N SER A 236 -9.79 -4.96 29.06
CA SER A 236 -9.05 -3.97 29.84
C SER A 236 -7.64 -3.69 29.30
N ILE A 237 -6.91 -4.72 28.88
CA ILE A 237 -5.55 -4.56 28.32
C ILE A 237 -5.60 -3.75 27.02
N TYR A 238 -6.45 -4.14 26.05
CA TYR A 238 -6.53 -3.43 24.78
C TYR A 238 -7.12 -2.02 24.93
N ALA A 239 -8.11 -1.85 25.81
CA ALA A 239 -8.64 -0.53 26.18
C ALA A 239 -7.56 0.37 26.78
N SER A 240 -6.74 -0.15 27.69
CA SER A 240 -5.62 0.60 28.29
C SER A 240 -4.60 1.03 27.24
N PHE A 241 -4.30 0.19 26.24
CA PHE A 241 -3.41 0.57 25.14
C PHE A 241 -4.00 1.71 24.30
N VAL A 242 -5.27 1.58 23.87
CA VAL A 242 -5.97 2.62 23.10
C VAL A 242 -6.04 3.94 23.88
N GLN A 243 -6.32 3.89 25.18
CA GLN A 243 -6.31 5.06 26.06
C GLN A 243 -4.92 5.70 26.14
N HIS A 244 -3.87 4.91 26.33
CA HIS A 244 -2.51 5.43 26.46
C HIS A 244 -1.97 6.00 25.14
N ALA A 245 -2.46 5.50 24.00
CA ALA A 245 -2.11 6.00 22.68
C ALA A 245 -2.64 7.41 22.39
N TRP A 246 -3.64 7.88 23.14
CA TRP A 246 -4.19 9.22 22.97
C TRP A 246 -3.14 10.30 23.26
N ASN A 247 -2.84 11.14 22.27
CA ASN A 247 -2.03 12.34 22.40
C ASN A 247 -2.95 13.56 22.54
N PRO A 248 -3.12 14.13 23.76
CA PRO A 248 -4.00 15.27 23.96
C PRO A 248 -3.48 16.55 23.31
N ASP A 249 -2.15 16.72 23.20
CA ASP A 249 -1.54 17.93 22.66
C ASP A 249 -1.81 18.08 21.15
N LEU A 250 -1.70 16.97 20.42
CA LEU A 250 -1.97 16.94 18.98
C LEU A 250 -3.41 16.54 18.63
N ARG A 251 -4.21 16.15 19.64
CA ARG A 251 -5.56 15.57 19.46
C ARG A 251 -5.56 14.46 18.41
N ARG A 252 -4.62 13.52 18.55
CA ARG A 252 -4.48 12.34 17.67
C ARG A 252 -4.04 11.13 18.49
N PHE A 253 -4.35 9.94 18.01
CA PHE A 253 -3.77 8.72 18.53
C PHE A 253 -2.38 8.49 17.93
N ARG A 254 -1.43 8.06 18.75
CA ARG A 254 -0.17 7.44 18.32
C ARG A 254 -0.47 6.04 17.80
N ASN A 255 0.21 5.58 16.74
CA ASN A 255 0.03 4.20 16.27
C ASN A 255 1.10 3.29 16.88
N PHE A 256 2.38 3.57 16.61
CA PHE A 256 3.47 2.64 16.89
C PHE A 256 4.15 2.87 18.25
N MET A 257 4.25 1.80 19.01
CA MET A 257 5.03 1.70 20.24
C MET A 257 6.09 0.61 20.08
N ASN A 258 7.33 0.86 20.51
CA ASN A 258 8.41 -0.12 20.54
C ASN A 258 8.18 -1.20 21.62
N PHE A 259 8.92 -2.31 21.53
CA PHE A 259 8.82 -3.38 22.54
C PHE A 259 9.22 -2.91 23.96
N ASP A 260 10.11 -1.91 24.05
CA ASP A 260 10.50 -1.24 25.31
C ASP A 260 9.45 -0.24 25.82
N ARG A 261 8.31 -0.12 25.14
CA ARG A 261 7.16 0.73 25.45
C ARG A 261 7.39 2.22 25.20
N SER A 262 8.45 2.59 24.49
CA SER A 262 8.60 3.96 23.96
C SER A 262 7.69 4.17 22.76
N TRP A 263 7.07 5.34 22.64
CA TRP A 263 6.33 5.73 21.45
C TRP A 263 7.28 6.06 20.31
N CYS A 264 7.00 5.56 19.11
CA CYS A 264 7.82 5.84 17.93
C CYS A 264 7.46 7.18 17.26
N GLU A 265 6.28 7.71 17.59
CA GLU A 265 5.69 8.88 16.95
C GLU A 265 4.71 9.59 17.88
N ASP A 266 4.43 10.86 17.60
CA ASP A 266 3.46 11.67 18.35
C ASP A 266 2.05 11.66 17.74
N CYS A 267 1.92 11.30 16.45
CA CYS A 267 0.65 11.08 15.79
C CYS A 267 0.76 9.90 14.81
N GLY A 268 -0.21 9.00 14.86
CA GLY A 268 -0.37 7.92 13.91
C GLY A 268 -1.07 8.38 12.63
N SER A 269 -1.22 7.46 11.68
CA SER A 269 -1.90 7.72 10.41
C SER A 269 -3.39 8.05 10.60
N GLU A 270 -4.00 8.65 9.58
CA GLU A 270 -5.45 8.89 9.60
C GLU A 270 -6.24 7.59 9.77
N ASP A 271 -5.80 6.50 9.14
CA ASP A 271 -6.47 5.21 9.26
C ASP A 271 -6.39 4.64 10.68
N SER A 272 -5.25 4.79 11.37
CA SER A 272 -5.10 4.31 12.75
C SER A 272 -6.00 5.10 13.71
N ASN A 273 -6.14 6.41 13.48
CA ASN A 273 -7.09 7.26 14.20
C ASN A 273 -8.55 6.84 13.94
N GLY A 274 -8.92 6.64 12.67
CA GLY A 274 -10.25 6.17 12.29
C GLY A 274 -10.60 4.81 12.91
N ARG A 275 -9.65 3.86 12.93
CA ARG A 275 -9.83 2.56 13.57
C ARG A 275 -9.96 2.64 15.09
N ALA A 276 -9.23 3.55 15.74
CA ALA A 276 -9.38 3.78 17.17
C ALA A 276 -10.81 4.23 17.50
N ILE A 277 -11.32 5.24 16.79
CA ILE A 277 -12.72 5.71 16.91
C ILE A 277 -13.71 4.58 16.64
N TRP A 278 -13.48 3.77 15.60
CA TRP A 278 -14.31 2.60 15.33
C TRP A 278 -14.37 1.63 16.51
N SER A 279 -13.22 1.31 17.10
CA SER A 279 -13.15 0.39 18.22
C SER A 279 -13.86 0.91 19.46
N LEU A 280 -13.80 2.23 19.72
CA LEU A 280 -14.51 2.87 20.82
C LEU A 280 -16.03 2.77 20.61
N GLY A 281 -16.54 3.14 19.43
CA GLY A 281 -17.96 3.05 19.12
C GLY A 281 -18.52 1.62 19.24
N VAL A 282 -17.79 0.63 18.70
CA VAL A 282 -18.18 -0.78 18.84
C VAL A 282 -18.12 -1.24 20.29
N THR A 283 -17.11 -0.84 21.06
CA THR A 283 -17.00 -1.22 22.48
C THR A 283 -18.15 -0.65 23.31
N ALA A 284 -18.52 0.61 23.08
CA ALA A 284 -19.68 1.24 23.72
C ALA A 284 -20.98 0.48 23.44
N ARG A 285 -21.16 -0.02 22.21
CA ARG A 285 -22.35 -0.77 21.76
C ARG A 285 -22.36 -2.25 22.15
N ASP A 286 -21.22 -2.93 22.17
CA ASP A 286 -21.17 -4.39 22.19
C ASP A 286 -20.47 -4.99 23.42
N ALA A 287 -19.67 -4.23 24.19
CA ALA A 287 -18.93 -4.79 25.32
C ALA A 287 -19.85 -5.44 26.37
N LYS A 288 -19.44 -6.56 26.97
CA LYS A 288 -20.33 -7.28 27.91
C LYS A 288 -20.47 -6.59 29.27
N ALA A 289 -19.38 -6.01 29.78
CA ALA A 289 -19.39 -5.32 31.06
C ALA A 289 -19.69 -3.83 30.89
N GLN A 290 -20.58 -3.29 31.73
CA GLN A 290 -21.00 -1.89 31.69
C GLN A 290 -19.82 -0.91 31.82
N LYS A 291 -18.85 -1.21 32.69
CA LYS A 291 -17.65 -0.39 32.89
C LYS A 291 -16.85 -0.14 31.60
N HIS A 292 -16.83 -1.11 30.68
CA HIS A 292 -16.12 -0.98 29.39
C HIS A 292 -16.92 -0.14 28.40
N ARG A 293 -18.25 -0.21 28.47
CA ARG A 293 -19.13 0.64 27.66
C ARG A 293 -19.00 2.09 28.06
N ASP A 294 -19.07 2.36 29.37
CA ASP A 294 -18.97 3.71 29.93
C ASP A 294 -17.61 4.34 29.60
N TRP A 295 -16.52 3.57 29.76
CA TRP A 295 -15.17 3.99 29.36
C TRP A 295 -15.10 4.33 27.87
N ALA A 296 -15.63 3.45 27.02
CA ALA A 296 -15.56 3.63 25.57
C ALA A 296 -16.37 4.85 25.10
N SER A 297 -17.55 5.09 25.68
CA SER A 297 -18.35 6.29 25.43
C SER A 297 -17.61 7.56 25.82
N ALA A 298 -17.04 7.61 27.02
CA ALA A 298 -16.29 8.79 27.47
C ALA A 298 -15.06 9.08 26.58
N MET A 299 -14.30 8.04 26.19
CA MET A 299 -13.19 8.19 25.26
C MET A 299 -13.65 8.59 23.85
N PHE A 300 -14.80 8.09 23.40
CA PHE A 300 -15.37 8.47 22.11
C PHE A 300 -15.74 9.96 22.09
N ASP A 301 -16.40 10.47 23.14
CA ASP A 301 -16.75 11.89 23.28
C ASP A 301 -15.53 12.80 23.18
N GLN A 302 -14.44 12.36 23.81
CA GLN A 302 -13.18 13.11 23.79
C GLN A 302 -12.52 13.15 22.41
N THR A 303 -12.69 12.11 21.58
CA THR A 303 -11.85 11.87 20.40
C THR A 303 -12.58 11.89 19.07
N ALA A 304 -13.91 11.74 19.04
CA ALA A 304 -14.70 11.60 17.80
C ALA A 304 -14.58 12.81 16.87
N SER A 305 -14.37 14.02 17.42
CA SER A 305 -14.21 15.26 16.65
C SER A 305 -13.06 15.22 15.64
N ILE A 306 -12.05 14.35 15.83
CA ILE A 306 -10.96 14.12 14.87
C ILE A 306 -11.51 13.70 13.51
N ALA A 307 -12.64 12.99 13.46
CA ALA A 307 -13.23 12.50 12.23
C ALA A 307 -13.56 13.63 11.22
N LEU A 308 -13.76 14.85 11.70
CA LEU A 308 -14.04 16.03 10.86
C LEU A 308 -12.78 16.60 10.19
N GLU A 309 -11.60 16.15 10.61
CA GLU A 309 -10.30 16.65 10.17
C GLU A 309 -9.54 15.63 9.31
N LEU A 310 -10.11 14.44 9.07
CA LEU A 310 -9.49 13.40 8.26
C LEU A 310 -9.66 13.72 6.75
N GLY A 311 -8.67 13.41 5.93
CA GLY A 311 -8.75 13.53 4.46
C GLY A 311 -9.03 12.20 3.75
N SER A 312 -8.57 11.09 4.31
CA SER A 312 -8.62 9.75 3.75
C SER A 312 -10.06 9.22 3.75
N PRO A 313 -10.62 8.85 2.58
CA PRO A 313 -11.93 8.20 2.51
C PRO A 313 -12.02 6.91 3.34
N ARG A 314 -10.89 6.20 3.47
CA ARG A 314 -10.83 4.97 4.26
C ARG A 314 -10.88 5.28 5.77
N ALA A 315 -10.18 6.31 6.21
CA ALA A 315 -10.21 6.74 7.60
C ALA A 315 -11.60 7.25 8.01
N HIS A 316 -12.25 8.02 7.12
CA HIS A 316 -13.66 8.42 7.28
C HIS A 316 -14.59 7.23 7.42
N ALA A 317 -14.45 6.20 6.57
CA ALA A 317 -15.28 5.01 6.67
C ALA A 317 -15.15 4.33 8.04
N PHE A 318 -13.94 4.23 8.62
CA PHE A 318 -13.77 3.70 9.97
C PHE A 318 -14.43 4.58 11.03
N ALA A 319 -14.22 5.90 10.99
CA ALA A 319 -14.84 6.82 11.93
C ALA A 319 -16.38 6.78 11.85
N MET A 320 -16.93 6.70 10.64
CA MET A 320 -18.37 6.54 10.41
C MET A 320 -18.92 5.24 10.99
N LEU A 321 -18.19 4.11 10.88
CA LEU A 321 -18.57 2.86 11.53
C LEU A 321 -18.59 3.00 13.06
N GLY A 322 -17.64 3.73 13.64
CA GLY A 322 -17.64 4.08 15.05
C GLY A 322 -18.85 4.92 15.47
N ALA A 323 -19.13 5.98 14.72
CA ALA A 323 -20.27 6.86 14.97
C ALA A 323 -21.61 6.14 14.83
N ALA A 324 -21.77 5.29 13.80
CA ALA A 324 -22.96 4.47 13.64
C ALA A 324 -23.17 3.52 14.84
N ALA A 325 -22.10 2.85 15.30
CA ALA A 325 -22.18 2.00 16.48
C ALA A 325 -22.52 2.80 17.75
N MET A 326 -22.00 4.02 17.90
CA MET A 326 -22.33 4.90 19.03
C MET A 326 -23.79 5.33 19.01
N LEU A 327 -24.32 5.74 17.86
CA LEU A 327 -25.73 6.13 17.69
C LEU A 327 -26.68 4.97 17.99
N GLU A 328 -26.31 3.74 17.65
CA GLU A 328 -27.08 2.55 18.00
C GLU A 328 -27.06 2.27 19.52
N ALA A 329 -25.94 2.54 20.19
CA ALA A 329 -25.82 2.39 21.63
C ALA A 329 -26.57 3.49 22.41
N HIS A 330 -26.52 4.71 21.90
CA HIS A 330 -27.08 5.92 22.50
C HIS A 330 -27.84 6.74 21.45
N PRO A 331 -29.12 6.43 21.19
CA PRO A 331 -29.93 7.18 20.23
C PRO A 331 -30.09 8.65 20.65
N GLY A 332 -29.30 9.55 20.04
CA GLY A 332 -29.27 10.99 20.34
C GLY A 332 -27.90 11.57 20.69
N HIS A 333 -26.86 10.73 20.71
CA HIS A 333 -25.45 11.12 20.75
C HIS A 333 -25.05 11.92 19.50
#